data_AF-A0A838TNW8-F1
#
_entry.id   AF-A0A838TNW8-F1
#
_cell.length_a   1.000
_cell.length_b   1.000
_cell.length_c   1.000
_cell.angle_alpha   90.00
_cell.angle_beta   90.00
_cell.angle_gamma   90.00
#
_symmetry.space_group_name_H-M   'P 1'
#
loop_
_entity.id
_entity.type
_entity.pdbx_description
1 polymer ?
#
loop_
_entity_poly.entity_id
_entity_poly.type
_entity_poly.pdbx_seq_one_letter_code
_entity_poly.pdbx_strand_id
1 'polypeptide(L)'
;MKSLFIIIAFIVSGYTTCKQTAANKPIRGKLIFRSCASTVIQVLDSAYYKITQSSWQQSPGTPVYKHVFAAANPCLLSSVAVGSELNFVMAEEKKNDCIVCAMYDNPPAIKHLIKLIK
;
A
#
# COMPACT_ATOMS: atom_id res chain seq x y z
N MET A 1 33.62 40.08 -51.92
CA MET A 1 32.85 38.93 -51.39
C MET A 1 33.64 38.34 -50.22
N LYS A 2 33.38 38.81 -48.99
CA LYS A 2 34.07 38.31 -47.78
C LYS A 2 33.10 37.37 -47.07
N SER A 3 33.47 36.09 -47.07
CA SER A 3 32.67 34.99 -46.54
C SER A 3 32.63 35.07 -45.01
N LEU A 4 31.40 35.06 -44.50
CA LEU A 4 31.04 35.03 -43.08
C LEU A 4 30.77 33.56 -42.74
N PHE A 5 31.57 32.95 -41.85
CA PHE A 5 31.24 31.64 -41.27
C PHE A 5 31.29 31.77 -39.75
N ILE A 6 30.12 31.93 -39.15
CA ILE A 6 29.89 31.89 -37.70
C ILE A 6 29.62 30.42 -37.34
N ILE A 7 30.55 29.81 -36.60
CA ILE A 7 30.40 28.45 -36.06
C ILE A 7 29.61 28.57 -34.75
N ILE A 8 28.35 28.17 -34.77
CA ILE A 8 27.47 28.13 -33.59
C ILE A 8 27.75 26.83 -32.83
N ALA A 9 28.41 26.94 -31.69
CA ALA A 9 28.61 25.83 -30.76
C ALA A 9 27.31 25.57 -29.98
N PHE A 10 26.65 24.45 -30.30
CA PHE A 10 25.47 23.95 -29.59
C PHE A 10 25.92 23.25 -28.31
N ILE A 11 25.90 23.97 -27.17
CA ILE A 11 26.13 23.37 -25.85
C ILE A 11 24.83 22.68 -25.44
N VAL A 12 24.76 21.37 -25.67
CA VAL A 12 23.68 20.52 -25.15
C VAL A 12 23.93 20.32 -23.66
N SER A 13 23.33 21.20 -22.84
CA SER A 13 23.21 21.01 -21.40
C SER A 13 22.25 19.84 -21.15
N GLY A 14 22.81 18.67 -20.89
CA GLY A 14 22.08 17.50 -20.43
C GLY A 14 21.51 17.77 -19.04
N TYR A 15 20.21 18.07 -18.98
CA TYR A 15 19.46 18.01 -17.73
C TYR A 15 19.32 16.53 -17.35
N THR A 16 20.19 16.05 -16.47
CA THR A 16 19.91 14.85 -15.68
C THR A 16 18.71 15.18 -14.79
N THR A 17 17.51 14.88 -15.29
CA THR A 17 16.30 14.81 -14.49
C THR A 17 16.51 13.70 -13.47
N CYS A 18 16.95 14.07 -12.27
CA CYS A 18 16.82 13.22 -11.09
C CYS A 18 15.33 12.89 -10.95
N LYS A 19 14.94 11.70 -11.39
CA LYS A 19 13.66 11.11 -11.00
C LYS A 19 13.75 10.88 -9.50
N GLN A 20 13.27 11.86 -8.73
CA GLN A 20 12.96 11.66 -7.32
C GLN A 20 11.89 10.59 -7.29
N THR A 21 12.29 9.35 -7.03
CA THR A 21 11.37 8.23 -6.82
C THR A 21 10.38 8.71 -5.79
N ALA A 22 9.12 8.89 -6.19
CA ALA A 22 8.08 9.38 -5.31
C ALA A 22 8.11 8.48 -4.06
N ALA A 23 8.52 9.03 -2.92
CA ALA A 23 8.34 8.34 -1.66
C ALA A 23 6.83 8.09 -1.57
N ASN A 24 6.42 6.83 -1.66
CA ASN A 24 5.01 6.44 -1.63
C ASN A 24 4.38 7.16 -0.43
N LYS A 25 3.40 8.04 -0.69
CA LYS A 25 2.74 8.79 0.39
C LYS A 25 2.16 7.79 1.38
N PRO A 26 2.32 8.00 2.70
CA PRO A 26 1.72 7.13 3.69
C PRO A 26 0.21 7.09 3.52
N ILE A 27 -0.34 5.88 3.61
CA ILE A 27 -1.77 5.60 3.60
C ILE A 27 -2.18 5.36 5.05
N ARG A 28 -3.23 6.04 5.51
CA ARG A 28 -3.85 5.78 6.82
C ARG A 28 -4.84 4.64 6.73
N GLY A 29 -4.73 3.72 7.67
CA GLY A 29 -5.68 2.64 7.85
C GLY A 29 -5.97 2.36 9.31
N LYS A 30 -6.99 1.54 9.54
CA LYS A 30 -7.37 1.00 10.85
C LYS A 30 -7.38 -0.51 10.77
N LEU A 31 -6.73 -1.17 11.72
CA LEU A 31 -6.83 -2.62 11.84
C LEU A 31 -8.21 -2.97 12.39
N ILE A 32 -9.09 -3.59 11.60
CA ILE A 32 -10.48 -3.85 12.01
C ILE A 32 -10.74 -5.30 12.40
N PHE A 33 -9.91 -6.23 11.94
CA PHE A 33 -10.07 -7.65 12.25
C PHE A 33 -8.72 -8.36 12.21
N ARG A 34 -8.54 -9.30 13.14
CA ARG A 34 -7.42 -10.23 13.17
C ARG A 34 -7.87 -11.59 13.67
N SER A 35 -7.43 -12.61 12.95
CA SER A 35 -7.38 -14.00 13.41
C SER A 35 -5.95 -14.54 13.21
N CYS A 36 -5.73 -15.83 13.46
CA CYS A 36 -4.46 -16.48 13.14
C CYS A 36 -4.24 -16.74 11.63
N ALA A 37 -5.29 -16.63 10.81
CA ALA A 37 -5.23 -16.86 9.36
C ALA A 37 -5.34 -15.56 8.55
N SER A 38 -6.02 -14.55 9.09
CA SER A 38 -6.40 -13.34 8.36
C SER A 38 -6.16 -12.08 9.17
N THR A 39 -5.81 -10.99 8.49
CA THR A 39 -5.72 -9.65 9.07
C THR A 39 -6.32 -8.66 8.09
N VAL A 40 -7.24 -7.81 8.54
CA VAL A 40 -8.02 -6.92 7.67
C VAL A 40 -7.83 -5.47 8.10
N ILE A 41 -7.50 -4.64 7.12
CA ILE A 41 -7.28 -3.21 7.29
C ILE A 41 -8.38 -2.46 6.56
N GLN A 42 -9.01 -1.51 7.24
CA GLN A 42 -9.87 -0.50 6.66
C GLN A 42 -9.03 0.72 6.27
N VAL A 43 -9.12 1.17 5.02
CA VAL A 43 -8.47 2.40 4.55
C VAL A 43 -9.31 3.60 4.94
N LEU A 44 -8.66 4.63 5.48
CA LEU A 44 -9.31 5.86 5.94
C LEU A 44 -9.19 7.01 4.93
N ASP A 45 -8.23 6.93 4.00
CA ASP A 45 -7.97 7.96 3.01
C ASP A 45 -8.70 7.68 1.69
N SER A 46 -9.65 8.55 1.34
CA SER A 46 -10.52 8.39 0.16
C SER A 46 -9.78 8.29 -1.17
N ALA A 47 -8.59 8.92 -1.27
CA ALA A 47 -7.72 8.83 -2.44
C ALA A 47 -7.28 7.39 -2.78
N TYR A 48 -7.36 6.48 -1.81
CA TYR A 48 -6.92 5.09 -1.92
C TYR A 48 -8.08 4.08 -1.90
N TYR A 49 -9.34 4.51 -1.94
CA TYR A 49 -10.47 3.55 -1.94
C TYR A 49 -10.50 2.64 -3.17
N LYS A 50 -9.93 3.06 -4.30
CA LYS A 50 -9.84 2.25 -5.53
C LYS A 50 -9.01 0.97 -5.39
N ILE A 51 -8.13 0.90 -4.39
CA ILE A 51 -7.31 -0.29 -4.12
C ILE A 51 -7.94 -1.19 -3.05
N THR A 52 -9.21 -0.99 -2.71
CA THR A 52 -9.87 -1.69 -1.61
C THR A 52 -11.15 -2.37 -2.07
N GLN A 53 -11.57 -3.41 -1.35
CA GLN A 53 -12.89 -3.95 -1.48
C GLN A 53 -13.89 -2.95 -0.88
N SER A 54 -14.90 -2.58 -1.68
CA SER A 54 -15.85 -1.53 -1.32
C SER A 54 -16.68 -1.85 -0.09
N SER A 55 -17.06 -3.12 0.10
CA SER A 55 -17.90 -3.61 1.19
C SER A 55 -17.51 -5.03 1.58
N TRP A 56 -17.39 -5.30 2.89
CA TRP A 56 -17.00 -6.59 3.43
C TRP A 56 -17.59 -6.81 4.83
N GLN A 57 -17.87 -8.05 5.17
CA GLN A 57 -18.28 -8.50 6.51
C GLN A 57 -17.63 -9.85 6.80
N GLN A 58 -17.23 -10.09 8.05
CA GLN A 58 -16.58 -11.35 8.44
C GLN A 58 -17.57 -12.52 8.38
N SER A 59 -18.78 -12.33 8.91
CA SER A 59 -19.83 -13.35 8.92
C SER A 59 -21.23 -12.70 8.93
N PRO A 60 -22.29 -13.45 8.59
CA PRO A 60 -23.66 -12.95 8.74
C PRO A 60 -23.90 -12.43 10.17
N GLY A 61 -24.54 -11.26 10.29
CA GLY A 61 -24.81 -10.61 11.58
C GLY A 61 -23.67 -9.77 12.17
N THR A 62 -22.51 -9.70 11.51
CA THR A 62 -21.42 -8.80 11.91
C THR A 62 -21.49 -7.45 11.20
N PRO A 63 -20.84 -6.39 11.73
CA PRO A 63 -20.80 -5.10 11.06
C PRO A 63 -20.22 -5.20 9.64
N VAL A 64 -20.83 -4.44 8.72
CA VAL A 64 -20.31 -4.27 7.36
C VAL A 64 -19.29 -3.14 7.36
N TYR A 65 -18.07 -3.44 6.94
CA TYR A 65 -16.99 -2.47 6.78
C TYR A 65 -16.84 -2.09 5.31
N LYS A 66 -16.47 -0.82 5.08
CA LYS A 66 -16.21 -0.30 3.74
C LYS A 66 -14.73 -0.04 3.54
N HIS A 67 -14.29 -0.12 2.30
CA HIS A 67 -12.93 0.21 1.87
C HIS A 67 -11.85 -0.58 2.60
N VAL A 68 -11.96 -1.92 2.56
CA VAL A 68 -11.06 -2.82 3.28
C VAL A 68 -10.18 -3.65 2.34
N PHE A 69 -9.07 -4.16 2.86
CA PHE A 69 -8.29 -5.21 2.19
C PHE A 69 -7.66 -6.15 3.24
N ALA A 70 -7.29 -7.36 2.82
CA ALA A 70 -6.55 -8.28 3.66
C ALA A 70 -5.03 -8.01 3.57
N ALA A 71 -4.34 -7.91 4.70
CA ALA A 71 -2.90 -7.80 4.70
C ALA A 71 -2.28 -9.16 4.31
N ALA A 72 -1.51 -9.18 3.23
CA ALA A 72 -0.85 -10.38 2.73
C ALA A 72 0.40 -10.77 3.55
N ASN A 73 0.86 -9.91 4.46
CA ASN A 73 1.99 -10.13 5.37
C ASN A 73 1.62 -9.81 6.83
N PRO A 74 0.71 -10.60 7.45
CA PRO A 74 0.06 -10.26 8.71
C PRO A 74 1.02 -10.14 9.91
N CYS A 75 2.19 -10.80 9.88
CA CYS A 75 3.14 -10.77 11.00
C CYS A 75 3.74 -9.38 11.25
N LEU A 76 3.82 -8.53 10.22
CA LEU A 76 4.27 -7.14 10.40
C LEU A 76 3.29 -6.32 11.23
N LEU A 77 2.06 -6.82 11.43
CA LEU A 77 1.03 -6.17 12.20
C LEU A 77 0.88 -6.78 13.60
N SER A 78 1.65 -7.81 13.97
CA SER A 78 1.50 -8.55 15.24
C SER A 78 1.46 -7.65 16.48
N SER A 79 2.22 -6.56 16.50
CA SER A 79 2.25 -5.58 17.60
C SER A 79 1.14 -4.52 17.56
N VAL A 80 0.34 -4.46 16.49
CA VAL A 80 -0.76 -3.50 16.31
C VAL A 80 -2.05 -4.12 16.85
N ALA A 81 -2.73 -3.43 17.77
CA ALA A 81 -4.00 -3.90 18.33
C ALA A 81 -5.17 -3.66 17.35
N VAL A 82 -6.17 -4.54 17.40
CA VAL A 82 -7.42 -4.33 16.67
C VAL A 82 -8.08 -3.05 17.18
N GLY A 83 -8.53 -2.21 16.27
CA GLY A 83 -9.05 -0.88 16.54
C GLY A 83 -8.01 0.24 16.42
N SER A 84 -6.71 -0.06 16.37
CA SER A 84 -5.66 0.96 16.22
C SER A 84 -5.56 1.46 14.78
N GLU A 85 -5.29 2.76 14.65
CA GLU A 85 -4.87 3.37 13.38
C GLU A 85 -3.38 3.14 13.13
N LEU A 86 -3.01 3.06 11.86
CA LEU A 86 -1.65 2.80 11.41
C LEU A 86 -1.38 3.51 10.07
N ASN A 87 -0.12 3.91 9.88
CA ASN A 87 0.38 4.44 8.62
C ASN A 87 1.17 3.35 7.90
N PHE A 88 0.93 3.20 6.60
CA PHE A 88 1.63 2.20 5.80
C PHE A 88 1.82 2.65 4.35
N VAL A 89 2.69 1.95 3.64
CA VAL A 89 2.79 2.00 2.17
C VAL A 89 2.62 0.62 1.59
N MET A 90 2.19 0.59 0.34
CA MET A 90 2.12 -0.63 -0.46
C MET A 90 3.55 -1.13 -0.72
N ALA A 91 3.77 -2.43 -0.49
CA ALA A 91 5.04 -3.09 -0.78
C ALA A 91 4.89 -3.92 -2.05
N GLU A 92 5.90 -3.90 -2.92
CA GLU A 92 5.87 -4.64 -4.18
C GLU A 92 6.23 -6.11 -3.98
N GLU A 93 7.29 -6.43 -3.23
CA GLU A 93 7.57 -7.82 -2.84
C GLU A 93 8.34 -7.92 -1.53
N LYS A 94 7.88 -8.85 -0.67
CA LYS A 94 8.71 -9.57 0.29
C LYS A 94 8.15 -10.97 0.42
N LYS A 95 9.05 -11.96 0.54
CA LYS A 95 8.70 -13.29 1.06
C LYS A 95 7.80 -13.12 2.28
N ASN A 96 6.60 -13.66 2.19
CA ASN A 96 5.70 -13.72 3.32
C ASN A 96 6.06 -14.96 4.14
N ASP A 97 7.10 -14.85 4.98
CA ASP A 97 7.52 -15.94 5.88
C ASP A 97 6.60 -16.07 7.11
N CYS A 98 5.34 -15.61 6.98
CA CYS A 98 4.36 -15.72 8.04
C CYS A 98 3.80 -17.12 8.14
N ILE A 99 4.01 -17.74 9.30
CA ILE A 99 3.28 -18.93 9.69
C ILE A 99 1.87 -18.49 10.09
N VAL A 100 0.88 -18.93 9.32
CA VAL A 100 -0.55 -18.71 9.58
C VAL A 100 -1.23 -20.05 9.85
N CYS A 101 -2.28 -20.04 10.67
CA CYS A 101 -3.06 -21.24 10.93
C CYS A 101 -3.92 -21.62 9.71
N ALA A 102 -4.19 -22.92 9.52
CA ALA A 102 -5.22 -23.37 8.59
C ALA A 102 -6.59 -23.23 9.28
N MET A 103 -7.23 -22.08 9.12
CA MET A 103 -8.54 -21.78 9.68
C MET A 103 -9.51 -21.33 8.58
N TYR A 104 -10.76 -21.74 8.68
CA TYR A 104 -11.82 -21.23 7.81
C TYR A 104 -12.13 -19.78 8.19
N ASP A 105 -11.82 -18.86 7.29
CA ASP A 105 -12.02 -17.42 7.43
C ASP A 105 -12.64 -16.86 6.13
N ASN A 106 -13.24 -15.67 6.22
CA ASN A 106 -13.76 -14.93 5.07
C ASN A 106 -12.98 -13.62 4.86
N PRO A 107 -11.68 -13.64 4.53
CA PRO A 107 -10.94 -12.40 4.32
C PRO A 107 -11.47 -11.66 3.08
N PRO A 108 -11.28 -10.34 2.98
CA PRO A 108 -11.54 -9.61 1.75
C PRO A 108 -10.82 -10.24 0.55
N ALA A 109 -11.46 -10.19 -0.63
CA ALA A 109 -10.90 -10.70 -1.88
C ALA A 109 -9.65 -9.93 -2.30
N ILE A 110 -9.60 -8.63 -1.99
CA ILE A 110 -8.43 -7.79 -2.28
C ILE A 110 -7.39 -7.97 -1.17
N LYS A 111 -6.17 -8.31 -1.57
CA LYS A 111 -5.03 -8.52 -0.67
C LYS A 111 -3.84 -7.68 -1.08
N HIS A 112 -3.16 -7.09 -0.09
CA HIS A 112 -1.98 -6.25 -0.32
C HIS A 112 -0.86 -6.54 0.64
N LEU A 113 0.37 -6.52 0.14
CA LEU A 113 1.56 -6.44 0.96
C LEU A 113 1.73 -4.99 1.42
N ILE A 114 1.98 -4.80 2.71
CA ILE A 114 2.18 -3.46 3.28
C ILE A 114 3.47 -3.37 4.08
N LYS A 115 3.97 -2.15 4.24
CA LYS A 115 5.06 -1.83 5.16
C LYS A 115 4.61 -0.71 6.08
N LEU A 116 4.67 -0.95 7.39
CA LEU A 116 4.37 0.07 8.38
C LEU A 116 5.39 1.22 8.31
N ILE A 117 4.88 2.43 8.45
CA ILE A 117 5.65 3.66 8.61
C ILE A 117 5.47 4.10 10.05
N LYS A 118 6.59 4.27 10.77
CA LYS A 118 6.60 4.83 12.13
C LYS A 118 6.54 6.35 12.05
#